data_AF-A0A2D4LAZ6-F1
#
_entry.id   AF-A0A2D4LAZ6-F1
#
_cell.length_a   1.000
_cell.length_b   1.000
_cell.length_c   1.000
_cell.angle_alpha   90.00
_cell.angle_beta   90.00
_cell.angle_gamma   90.00
#
_symmetry.space_group_name_H-M   'P 1'
#
loop_
_entity.id
_entity.type
_entity.pdbx_description
1 polymer ?
#
loop_
_entity_poly.entity_id
_entity_poly.type
_entity_poly.pdbx_seq_one_letter_code
_entity_poly.pdbx_strand_id
1 'polypeptide(L)'
;TWGFQKLAAMKVIFLTLLCLLIARQKAKVFDVCDLYYILKFFQMDPFRGIYSEQFVCAADYSSRLDTLYYENIWGVPRYGIFQLSGLEWCDNGRHPTQNRCNISCDLFLDDDILDDTLCVKKIVQRTKDMRAWPLYLKYCNKQTINYYYMQCLFGKNHGPSKKRIRQKTRTLRLVMALKQLQNFKKNV
;
A
#
# COMPACT_ATOMS: atom_id res chain seq x y z
N THR A 1 24.79 -32.43 -31.30
CA THR A 1 24.70 -32.28 -29.82
C THR A 1 24.39 -30.84 -29.39
N TRP A 2 24.95 -29.82 -30.06
CA TRP A 2 24.71 -28.38 -29.74
C TRP A 2 23.26 -27.86 -29.89
N GLY A 3 22.47 -28.38 -30.83
CA GLY A 3 21.09 -27.92 -31.06
C GLY A 3 20.09 -28.35 -29.97
N PHE A 4 20.25 -29.56 -29.43
CA PHE A 4 19.38 -30.12 -28.39
C PHE A 4 19.58 -29.39 -27.05
N GLN A 5 20.81 -29.00 -26.70
CA GLN A 5 21.10 -28.21 -25.50
C GLN A 5 20.47 -26.80 -25.55
N LYS A 6 20.49 -26.13 -26.71
CA LYS A 6 19.86 -24.81 -26.87
C LYS A 6 18.34 -24.87 -26.76
N LEU A 7 17.71 -25.91 -27.32
CA LEU A 7 16.25 -26.09 -27.26
C LEU A 7 15.76 -26.40 -25.83
N ALA A 8 16.52 -27.21 -25.08
CA ALA A 8 16.26 -27.49 -23.67
C ALA A 8 16.42 -26.24 -22.80
N ALA A 9 17.49 -25.47 -23.00
CA ALA A 9 17.71 -24.22 -22.27
C ALA A 9 16.59 -23.19 -22.54
N MET A 10 16.13 -23.08 -23.78
CA MET A 10 15.07 -22.13 -24.17
C MET A 10 13.71 -22.49 -23.56
N LYS A 11 13.39 -23.80 -23.44
CA LYS A 11 12.19 -24.29 -22.75
C LYS A 11 12.24 -24.04 -21.25
N VAL A 12 13.40 -24.26 -20.61
CA VAL A 12 13.59 -23.98 -19.18
C VAL A 12 13.43 -22.49 -18.90
N ILE A 13 14.03 -21.62 -19.71
CA ILE A 13 13.85 -20.17 -19.58
C ILE A 13 12.38 -19.78 -19.74
N PHE A 14 11.69 -20.29 -20.76
CA PHE A 14 10.26 -20.03 -20.98
C PHE A 14 9.39 -20.52 -19.83
N LEU A 15 9.63 -21.73 -19.30
CA LEU A 15 8.94 -22.28 -18.13
C LEU A 15 9.21 -21.45 -16.86
N THR A 16 10.45 -20.99 -16.65
CA THR A 16 10.78 -20.12 -15.50
C THR A 16 10.13 -18.75 -15.59
N LEU A 17 10.07 -18.13 -16.78
CA LEU A 17 9.36 -16.89 -17.02
C LEU A 17 7.85 -17.07 -16.84
N LEU A 18 7.28 -18.17 -17.34
CA LEU A 18 5.87 -18.50 -17.15
C LEU A 18 5.54 -18.76 -15.66
N CYS A 19 6.41 -19.44 -14.91
CA CYS A 19 6.24 -19.61 -13.47
C CYS A 19 6.35 -18.29 -12.68
N LEU A 20 7.22 -17.36 -13.10
CA LEU A 20 7.29 -16.02 -12.53
C LEU A 20 6.03 -15.19 -12.79
N LEU A 21 5.38 -15.40 -13.94
CA LEU A 21 4.09 -14.75 -14.28
C LEU A 21 2.91 -15.32 -13.48
N ILE A 22 2.99 -16.57 -12.99
CA ILE A 22 1.96 -17.22 -12.17
C ILE A 22 2.20 -16.99 -10.67
N ALA A 23 3.10 -16.07 -10.28
CA ALA A 23 3.21 -15.65 -8.89
C ALA A 23 1.87 -15.03 -8.44
N ARG A 24 1.00 -15.85 -7.86
CA ARG A 24 -0.25 -15.43 -7.22
C ARG A 24 0.14 -14.33 -6.23
N GLN A 25 -0.34 -13.11 -6.46
CA GLN A 25 -0.38 -12.09 -5.43
C GLN A 25 -1.23 -12.65 -4.29
N LYS A 26 -0.57 -13.06 -3.21
CA LYS A 26 -1.27 -13.44 -2.00
C LYS A 26 -1.66 -12.14 -1.31
N ALA A 27 -2.91 -12.04 -0.89
CA ALA A 27 -3.36 -10.91 -0.08
C ALA A 27 -2.44 -10.73 1.13
N LYS A 28 -1.92 -9.52 1.28
CA LYS A 28 -1.11 -9.15 2.42
C LYS A 28 -1.98 -8.43 3.43
N VAL A 29 -2.27 -9.16 4.50
CA VAL A 29 -2.78 -8.55 5.73
C VAL A 29 -1.58 -8.09 6.55
N PHE A 30 -1.49 -6.79 6.78
CA PHE A 30 -0.42 -6.22 7.59
C PHE A 30 -0.59 -6.59 9.07
N ASP A 31 0.51 -6.91 9.75
CA ASP A 31 0.55 -6.76 11.21
C ASP A 31 0.47 -5.26 11.55
N VAL A 32 -0.25 -4.94 12.62
CA VAL A 32 -0.46 -3.57 13.12
C VAL A 32 0.85 -2.78 13.18
N CYS A 33 1.90 -3.38 13.74
CA CYS A 33 3.16 -2.69 13.96
C CYS A 33 4.04 -2.65 12.70
N ASP A 34 3.93 -3.65 11.84
CA ASP A 34 4.53 -3.59 10.50
C ASP A 34 3.95 -2.40 9.71
N LEU A 35 2.63 -2.14 9.79
CA LEU A 35 2.00 -0.97 9.16
C LEU A 35 2.41 0.34 9.87
N TYR A 36 2.38 0.36 11.20
CA TYR A 36 2.81 1.52 12.00
C TYR A 36 4.18 2.03 11.58
N TYR A 37 5.20 1.15 11.57
CA TYR A 37 6.57 1.54 11.26
C TYR A 37 6.80 1.85 9.77
N ILE A 38 6.10 1.20 8.85
CA ILE A 38 6.22 1.57 7.42
C ILE A 38 5.61 2.95 7.14
N LEU A 39 4.51 3.31 7.80
CA LEU A 39 3.92 4.65 7.67
C LEU A 39 4.86 5.73 8.25
N LYS A 40 5.54 5.45 9.37
CA LYS A 40 6.62 6.33 9.85
C LYS A 40 7.73 6.51 8.81
N PHE A 41 8.17 5.40 8.20
CA PHE A 41 9.18 5.42 7.15
C PHE A 41 8.72 6.26 5.94
N PHE A 42 7.43 6.25 5.64
CA PHE A 42 6.82 7.10 4.61
C PHE A 42 6.54 8.54 5.06
N GLN A 43 7.08 8.99 6.20
CA GLN A 43 6.87 10.34 6.74
C GLN A 43 5.39 10.64 7.01
N MET A 44 4.68 9.69 7.62
CA MET A 44 3.30 9.86 8.12
C MET A 44 3.24 10.00 9.65
N ASP A 45 4.30 10.54 10.26
CA ASP A 45 4.43 10.60 11.71
C ASP A 45 5.24 11.82 12.19
N PRO A 46 4.60 12.98 12.42
CA PRO A 46 3.26 13.32 11.96
C PRO A 46 3.27 13.83 10.52
N PHE A 47 2.22 13.56 9.76
CA PHE A 47 1.91 14.26 8.52
C PHE A 47 0.70 15.17 8.74
N ARG A 48 0.87 16.48 8.54
CA ARG A 48 -0.20 17.48 8.79
C ARG A 48 -0.80 17.37 10.21
N GLY A 49 0.03 17.03 11.21
CA GLY A 49 -0.40 16.87 12.60
C GLY A 49 -1.11 15.55 12.92
N ILE A 50 -1.18 14.62 11.97
CA ILE A 50 -1.78 13.30 12.13
C ILE A 50 -0.65 12.27 12.27
N TYR A 51 -0.69 11.48 13.33
CA TYR A 51 0.34 10.50 13.66
C TYR A 51 0.07 9.12 13.04
N SER A 52 1.10 8.29 12.95
CA SER A 52 1.07 6.98 12.29
C SER A 52 0.00 6.05 12.85
N GLU A 53 -0.22 6.00 14.17
CA GLU A 53 -1.25 5.20 14.82
C GLU A 53 -2.68 5.57 14.39
N GLN A 54 -2.92 6.83 13.99
CA GLN A 54 -4.22 7.27 13.50
C GLN A 54 -4.49 6.71 12.09
N PHE A 55 -3.46 6.70 11.23
CA PHE A 55 -3.55 6.08 9.91
C PHE A 55 -3.70 4.55 10.01
N VAL A 56 -3.02 3.91 10.96
CA VAL A 56 -3.21 2.47 11.24
C VAL A 56 -4.65 2.19 11.66
N CYS A 57 -5.22 2.98 12.57
CA CYS A 57 -6.61 2.83 12.98
C CYS A 57 -7.57 3.01 11.79
N ALA A 58 -7.34 4.02 10.94
CA ALA A 58 -8.14 4.21 9.74
C ALA A 58 -8.08 3.00 8.80
N ALA A 59 -6.88 2.45 8.57
CA ALA A 59 -6.68 1.27 7.75
C ALA A 59 -7.38 0.03 8.33
N ASP A 60 -7.20 -0.25 9.62
CA ASP A 60 -7.80 -1.43 10.27
C ASP A 60 -9.34 -1.39 10.17
N TYR A 61 -9.95 -0.27 10.55
CA TYR A 61 -11.41 -0.16 10.46
C TYR A 61 -11.93 -0.13 9.02
N SER A 62 -11.13 0.27 8.04
CA SER A 62 -11.56 0.33 6.63
C SER A 62 -11.40 -0.98 5.89
N SER A 63 -10.32 -1.73 6.13
CA SER A 63 -9.94 -2.90 5.31
C SER A 63 -9.46 -4.10 6.12
N ARG A 64 -9.46 -4.03 7.45
CA ARG A 64 -8.80 -5.02 8.32
C ARG A 64 -7.32 -5.23 8.00
N LEU A 65 -6.66 -4.14 7.59
CA LEU A 65 -5.24 -4.12 7.22
C LEU A 65 -4.90 -4.97 5.98
N ASP A 66 -5.91 -5.37 5.20
CA ASP A 66 -5.75 -6.15 3.97
C ASP A 66 -5.53 -5.23 2.77
N THR A 67 -4.39 -5.38 2.10
CA THR A 67 -4.07 -4.57 0.92
C THR A 67 -4.86 -4.95 -0.32
N LEU A 68 -5.47 -6.13 -0.38
CA LEU A 68 -6.31 -6.54 -1.51
C LEU A 68 -7.80 -6.32 -1.23
N TYR A 69 -8.15 -5.63 -0.14
CA TYR A 69 -9.55 -5.39 0.21
C TYR A 69 -10.20 -4.49 -0.84
N TYR A 70 -11.22 -5.03 -1.49
CA TYR A 70 -12.07 -4.32 -2.43
C TYR A 70 -13.52 -4.41 -1.98
N GLU A 71 -14.21 -3.28 -2.01
CA GLU A 71 -15.63 -3.22 -1.72
C GLU A 71 -16.32 -2.22 -2.64
N ASN A 72 -17.56 -2.52 -3.01
CA ASN A 72 -18.43 -1.57 -3.68
C ASN A 72 -19.55 -1.14 -2.73
N ILE A 73 -19.48 0.10 -2.25
CA ILE A 73 -20.43 0.63 -1.28
C ILE A 73 -21.39 1.55 -2.03
N TRP A 74 -22.64 1.12 -2.20
CA TRP A 74 -23.70 1.88 -2.88
C TRP A 74 -23.29 2.41 -4.27
N GLY A 75 -22.61 1.59 -5.06
CA GLY A 75 -22.14 1.95 -6.41
C GLY A 75 -20.79 2.67 -6.43
N VAL A 76 -20.18 2.93 -5.27
CA VAL A 76 -18.85 3.55 -5.16
C VAL A 76 -17.81 2.45 -4.91
N PRO A 77 -16.98 2.08 -5.91
CA PRO A 77 -15.90 1.12 -5.71
C PRO A 77 -14.79 1.73 -4.85
N ARG A 78 -14.24 0.95 -3.93
CA ARG A 78 -13.17 1.34 -2.99
C ARG A 78 -12.08 0.29 -2.97
N TYR A 79 -10.84 0.76 -2.91
CA TYR A 79 -9.66 -0.07 -3.15
C TYR A 79 -8.67 0.02 -2.00
N GLY A 80 -8.09 -1.13 -1.69
CA GLY A 80 -6.87 -1.26 -0.91
C GLY A 80 -7.04 -0.97 0.57
N ILE A 81 -5.89 -0.91 1.23
CA ILE A 81 -5.79 -0.85 2.68
C ILE A 81 -6.48 0.41 3.28
N PHE A 82 -6.55 1.50 2.51
CA PHE A 82 -7.18 2.76 2.92
C PHE A 82 -8.56 3.01 2.29
N GLN A 83 -9.13 2.05 1.55
CA GLN A 83 -10.47 2.16 0.93
C GLN A 83 -10.66 3.42 0.09
N LEU A 84 -9.68 3.67 -0.80
CA LEU A 84 -9.63 4.82 -1.69
C LEU A 84 -10.73 4.72 -2.75
N SER A 85 -11.55 5.76 -2.88
CA SER A 85 -12.69 5.77 -3.83
C SER A 85 -12.23 5.81 -5.29
N GLY A 86 -12.73 4.86 -6.09
CA GLY A 86 -12.51 4.83 -7.53
C GLY A 86 -13.22 5.95 -8.29
N LEU A 87 -14.24 6.60 -7.73
CA LEU A 87 -14.89 7.74 -8.39
C LEU A 87 -14.08 9.04 -8.27
N GLU A 88 -13.15 9.10 -7.31
CA GLU A 88 -12.45 10.35 -6.97
C GLU A 88 -10.92 10.25 -7.12
N TRP A 89 -10.31 9.14 -6.71
CA TRP A 89 -8.87 9.09 -6.47
C TRP A 89 -8.08 8.33 -7.52
N CYS A 90 -8.63 7.28 -8.12
CA CYS A 90 -7.95 6.45 -9.13
C CYS A 90 -8.86 6.14 -10.32
N ASP A 91 -8.31 5.51 -11.36
CA ASP A 91 -9.03 5.06 -12.54
C ASP A 91 -8.81 3.57 -12.83
N ASN A 92 -9.87 2.84 -13.17
CA ASN A 92 -9.82 1.44 -13.60
C ASN A 92 -10.36 1.23 -15.03
N GLY A 93 -10.71 2.32 -15.73
CA GLY A 93 -11.27 2.32 -17.08
C GLY A 93 -12.73 1.84 -17.18
N ARG A 94 -13.43 1.57 -16.07
CA ARG A 94 -14.78 1.01 -16.06
C ARG A 94 -15.89 2.02 -15.76
N HIS A 95 -15.55 3.17 -15.19
CA HIS A 95 -16.50 4.21 -14.84
C HIS A 95 -15.83 5.59 -14.89
N PRO A 96 -16.60 6.69 -15.08
CA PRO A 96 -16.06 8.04 -14.94
C PRO A 96 -15.44 8.25 -13.56
N THR A 97 -14.32 8.97 -13.52
CA THR A 97 -13.58 9.27 -12.30
C THR A 97 -12.86 10.61 -12.41
N GLN A 98 -12.62 11.25 -11.26
CA GLN A 98 -11.79 12.44 -11.19
C GLN A 98 -10.28 12.11 -11.18
N ASN A 99 -9.93 10.85 -10.89
CA ASN A 99 -8.56 10.31 -10.84
C ASN A 99 -7.54 11.30 -10.24
N ARG A 100 -7.83 11.85 -9.07
CA ARG A 100 -7.00 12.92 -8.46
C ARG A 100 -5.60 12.45 -8.07
N CYS A 101 -5.39 11.15 -7.89
CA CYS A 101 -4.06 10.60 -7.66
C CYS A 101 -3.29 10.32 -8.96
N ASN A 102 -3.95 10.37 -10.12
CA ASN A 102 -3.40 10.09 -11.45
C ASN A 102 -2.75 8.71 -11.52
N ILE A 103 -3.51 7.68 -11.14
CA ILE A 103 -3.03 6.32 -10.95
C ILE A 103 -4.12 5.29 -11.28
N SER A 104 -3.72 4.09 -11.68
CA SER A 104 -4.64 2.97 -11.80
C SER A 104 -5.11 2.51 -10.43
N CYS A 105 -6.41 2.19 -10.29
CA CYS A 105 -6.94 1.62 -9.05
C CYS A 105 -6.35 0.25 -8.72
N ASP A 106 -5.86 -0.49 -9.72
CA ASP A 106 -5.28 -1.82 -9.52
C ASP A 106 -3.96 -1.74 -8.74
N LEU A 107 -3.28 -0.59 -8.75
CA LEU A 107 -2.06 -0.39 -7.96
C LEU A 107 -2.34 -0.25 -6.45
N PHE A 108 -3.57 0.10 -6.07
CA PHE A 108 -4.00 0.03 -4.66
C PHE A 108 -4.36 -1.39 -4.21
N LEU A 109 -4.31 -2.38 -5.12
CA LEU A 109 -4.56 -3.79 -4.85
C LEU A 109 -3.28 -4.61 -5.06
N ASP A 110 -2.21 -4.21 -4.39
CA ASP A 110 -0.95 -4.95 -4.32
C ASP A 110 -0.34 -4.93 -2.90
N ASP A 111 0.86 -5.50 -2.72
CA ASP A 111 1.53 -5.57 -1.41
C ASP A 111 2.32 -4.30 -1.02
N ASP A 112 2.58 -3.40 -1.97
CA ASP A 112 3.40 -2.18 -1.85
C ASP A 112 2.54 -0.94 -1.65
N ILE A 113 2.20 -0.64 -0.40
CA ILE A 113 1.33 0.48 -0.05
C ILE A 113 1.95 1.90 -0.20
N LEU A 114 3.05 2.06 -0.95
CA LEU A 114 3.70 3.35 -1.12
C LEU A 114 2.82 4.32 -1.91
N ASP A 115 2.22 3.88 -3.01
CA ASP A 115 1.34 4.71 -3.83
C ASP A 115 -0.02 4.95 -3.16
N ASP A 116 -0.56 3.99 -2.41
CA ASP A 116 -1.70 4.23 -1.52
C ASP A 116 -1.38 5.37 -0.55
N THR A 117 -0.22 5.31 0.10
CA THR A 117 0.24 6.30 1.07
C THR A 117 0.41 7.68 0.42
N LEU A 118 0.97 7.74 -0.79
CA LEU A 118 1.09 9.00 -1.53
C LEU A 118 -0.27 9.58 -1.89
N CYS A 119 -1.25 8.73 -2.23
CA CYS A 119 -2.61 9.16 -2.49
C CYS A 119 -3.29 9.68 -1.21
N VAL A 120 -3.17 8.96 -0.08
CA VAL A 120 -3.64 9.40 1.25
C VAL A 120 -3.08 10.77 1.62
N LYS A 121 -1.79 11.02 1.35
CA LYS A 121 -1.19 12.35 1.58
C LYS A 121 -1.89 13.44 0.77
N LYS A 122 -2.26 13.19 -0.49
CA LYS A 122 -3.03 14.15 -1.31
C LYS A 122 -4.42 14.41 -0.70
N ILE A 123 -5.08 13.38 -0.19
CA ILE A 123 -6.38 13.51 0.49
C ILE A 123 -6.25 14.40 1.71
N VAL A 124 -5.35 14.05 2.64
CA VAL A 124 -5.12 14.79 3.88
C VAL A 124 -4.65 16.23 3.63
N GLN A 125 -3.88 16.48 2.56
CA GLN A 125 -3.50 17.83 2.18
C GLN A 125 -4.70 18.71 1.86
N ARG A 126 -5.77 18.13 1.28
CA ARG A 126 -7.00 18.82 0.89
C ARG A 126 -7.99 18.92 2.05
N THR A 127 -8.20 17.85 2.81
CA THR A 127 -9.15 17.83 3.93
C THR A 127 -8.63 18.51 5.18
N LYS A 128 -7.30 18.52 5.37
CA LYS A 128 -6.58 18.97 6.57
C LYS A 128 -6.86 18.15 7.84
N ASP A 129 -7.57 17.03 7.71
CA ASP A 129 -7.94 16.10 8.79
C ASP A 129 -8.25 14.70 8.22
N MET A 130 -8.75 13.80 9.08
CA MET A 130 -9.12 12.41 8.73
C MET A 130 -10.58 12.25 8.25
N ARG A 131 -11.29 13.33 7.90
CA ARG A 131 -12.73 13.26 7.57
C ARG A 131 -13.06 12.45 6.31
N ALA A 132 -12.06 12.16 5.48
CA ALA A 132 -12.22 11.28 4.32
C ALA A 132 -12.43 9.80 4.70
N TRP A 133 -12.21 9.42 5.97
CA TRP A 133 -12.43 8.08 6.50
C TRP A 133 -13.56 8.07 7.54
N PRO A 134 -14.82 7.83 7.14
CA PRO A 134 -15.95 7.83 8.07
C PRO A 134 -15.82 6.82 9.22
N LEU A 135 -15.28 5.64 8.96
CA LEU A 135 -15.07 4.62 10.00
C LEU A 135 -14.00 5.05 11.01
N TYR A 136 -12.98 5.79 10.57
CA TYR A 136 -12.03 6.42 11.48
C TYR A 136 -12.75 7.40 12.41
N LEU A 137 -13.57 8.31 11.87
CA LEU A 137 -14.31 9.27 12.70
C LEU A 137 -15.24 8.59 13.72
N LYS A 138 -15.80 7.43 13.35
CA LYS A 138 -16.73 6.66 14.19
C LYS A 138 -16.03 5.86 15.28
N TYR A 139 -14.88 5.26 15.01
CA TYR A 139 -14.29 4.25 15.89
C TYR A 139 -12.90 4.59 16.44
N CYS A 140 -12.16 5.50 15.82
CA CYS A 140 -10.80 5.88 16.23
C CYS A 140 -10.81 7.02 17.24
N ASN A 141 -11.36 6.76 18.44
CA ASN A 141 -11.26 7.68 19.56
C ASN A 141 -9.86 7.64 20.21
N LYS A 142 -9.60 8.52 21.19
CA LYS A 142 -8.30 8.62 21.87
C LYS A 142 -7.83 7.29 22.49
N GLN A 143 -8.74 6.50 23.06
CA GLN A 143 -8.41 5.22 23.66
C GLN A 143 -8.00 4.19 22.60
N THR A 144 -8.76 4.10 21.50
CA THR A 144 -8.46 3.24 20.36
C THR A 144 -7.12 3.60 19.72
N ILE A 145 -6.87 4.89 19.48
CA ILE A 145 -5.59 5.37 18.93
C ILE A 145 -4.42 5.03 19.87
N ASN A 146 -4.60 5.26 21.18
CA ASN A 146 -3.58 4.93 22.17
C ASN A 146 -3.29 3.42 22.24
N TYR A 147 -4.29 2.56 22.00
CA TYR A 147 -4.09 1.11 21.92
C TYR A 147 -3.08 0.75 20.81
N TYR A 148 -3.26 1.27 19.59
CA TYR A 148 -2.32 1.02 18.48
C TYR A 148 -0.91 1.53 18.79
N TYR A 149 -0.81 2.73 19.36
CA TYR A 149 0.47 3.31 19.77
C TYR A 149 1.19 2.44 20.81
N MET A 150 0.49 2.07 21.89
CA MET A 150 1.06 1.28 22.98
C MET A 150 1.40 -0.15 22.56
N GLN A 151 0.60 -0.76 21.69
CA GLN A 151 0.86 -2.10 21.15
C GLN A 151 2.24 -2.17 20.47
N CYS A 152 2.63 -1.13 19.74
CA CYS A 152 3.88 -1.13 18.97
C CYS A 152 5.11 -0.64 19.73
N LEU A 153 4.93 0.06 20.86
CA LEU A 153 6.04 0.47 21.72
C LEU A 153 6.36 -0.51 22.83
N PHE A 154 5.34 -1.17 23.39
CA PHE A 154 5.49 -2.00 24.59
C PHE A 154 5.00 -3.45 24.41
N GLY A 155 4.46 -3.80 23.24
CA GLY A 155 4.07 -5.17 22.91
C GLY A 155 5.28 -6.10 22.88
N LYS A 156 5.30 -7.11 23.77
CA LYS A 156 6.47 -7.96 24.04
C LYS A 156 7.00 -8.80 22.87
N ASN A 157 6.39 -8.78 21.67
CA ASN A 157 6.83 -9.60 20.52
C ASN A 157 6.55 -9.01 19.11
N HIS A 158 6.21 -7.72 18.96
CA HIS A 158 5.71 -7.17 17.67
C HIS A 158 6.66 -6.18 16.98
N GLY A 159 7.94 -6.17 17.34
CA GLY A 159 8.94 -5.48 16.52
C GLY A 159 9.08 -6.19 15.17
N PRO A 160 8.99 -5.50 14.02
CA PRO A 160 9.29 -6.14 12.75
C PRO A 160 10.71 -6.71 12.83
N SER A 161 10.91 -7.97 12.43
CA SER A 161 12.26 -8.56 12.44
C SER A 161 13.24 -7.59 11.78
N LYS A 162 14.31 -7.19 12.48
CA LYS A 162 15.32 -6.23 11.97
C LYS A 162 15.84 -6.62 10.57
N LYS A 163 15.85 -7.92 10.24
CA LYS A 163 16.15 -8.44 8.91
C LYS A 163 15.08 -8.08 7.86
N ARG A 164 13.80 -8.25 8.19
CA ARG A 164 12.63 -7.92 7.34
C ARG A 164 12.56 -6.43 7.03
N ILE A 165 12.81 -5.55 8.01
CA ILE A 165 12.91 -4.09 7.78
C ILE A 165 14.05 -3.81 6.82
N ARG A 166 15.27 -4.26 7.12
CA ARG A 166 16.46 -3.92 6.33
C ARG A 166 16.35 -4.37 4.87
N GLN A 167 15.72 -5.52 4.62
CA GLN A 167 15.48 -6.04 3.28
C GLN A 167 14.38 -5.24 2.56
N LYS A 168 13.25 -4.96 3.23
CA LYS A 168 12.17 -4.11 2.69
C LYS A 168 12.68 -2.68 2.40
N THR A 169 13.47 -2.08 3.28
CA THR A 169 14.06 -0.74 3.08
C THR A 169 15.05 -0.71 1.93
N ARG A 170 15.86 -1.77 1.72
CA ARG A 170 16.76 -1.86 0.55
C ARG A 170 15.97 -1.97 -0.75
N THR A 171 15.03 -2.90 -0.82
CA THR A 171 14.20 -3.08 -2.02
C THR A 171 13.39 -1.82 -2.32
N LEU A 172 12.78 -1.20 -1.31
CA LEU A 172 11.95 -0.01 -1.47
C LEU A 172 12.75 1.24 -1.81
N ARG A 173 13.97 1.42 -1.27
CA ARG A 173 14.89 2.48 -1.73
C ARG A 173 15.29 2.28 -3.19
N LEU A 174 15.53 1.04 -3.61
CA LEU A 174 15.84 0.73 -5.01
C LEU A 174 14.63 1.02 -5.91
N VAL A 175 13.42 0.60 -5.52
CA VAL A 175 12.18 0.82 -6.26
C VAL A 175 11.84 2.31 -6.33
N MET A 176 12.00 3.07 -5.24
CA MET A 176 11.82 4.53 -5.24
C MET A 176 12.81 5.22 -6.17
N ALA A 177 14.09 4.82 -6.15
CA ALA A 177 15.11 5.34 -7.07
C ALA A 177 14.81 5.00 -8.54
N LEU A 178 14.32 3.78 -8.80
CA LEU A 178 13.91 3.35 -10.15
C LEU A 178 12.66 4.09 -10.65
N LYS A 179 11.64 4.29 -9.79
CA LYS A 179 10.45 5.10 -10.11
C LYS A 179 10.84 6.57 -10.39
N GLN A 180 11.81 7.13 -9.65
CA GLN A 180 12.35 8.47 -9.94
C GLN A 180 13.05 8.54 -11.31
N LEU A 181 13.86 7.54 -11.66
CA LEU A 181 14.52 7.45 -12.97
C LEU A 181 13.54 7.28 -14.12
N GLN A 182 12.47 6.49 -13.93
CA GLN A 182 11.42 6.32 -14.94
C GLN A 182 10.61 7.60 -15.15
N ASN A 183 10.34 8.37 -14.09
CA ASN A 183 9.69 9.68 -14.21
C ASN A 183 10.59 10.72 -14.88
N PHE A 184 11.91 10.68 -14.67
CA PHE A 184 12.85 11.55 -15.40
C PHE A 184 12.83 11.27 -16.90
N LYS A 185 12.72 9.99 -17.30
CA LYS A 185 12.66 9.57 -18.71
C LYS A 185 11.33 9.87 -19.42
N LYS A 186 10.28 10.27 -18.69
CA LYS A 186 8.99 10.70 -19.24
C LYS A 186 8.87 12.21 -19.45
N ASN A 187 9.82 12.99 -18.91
CA ASN A 187 9.85 14.46 -18.98
C ASN A 187 11.02 15.00 -19.83
N VAL A 188 11.69 14.13 -20.58
CA VAL A 188 12.66 14.43 -21.65
C VAL A 188 12.10 13.79 -22.93
#